data_AF-A0A529XJ31-F1
#
_entry.id   AF-A0A529XJ31-F1
#
_cell.length_a   1.000
_cell.length_b   1.000
_cell.length_c   1.000
_cell.angle_alpha   90.00
_cell.angle_beta   90.00
_cell.angle_gamma   90.00
#
_symmetry.space_group_name_H-M   'P 1'
#
loop_
_entity.id
_entity.type
_entity.pdbx_description
1 polymer ?
#
loop_
_entity_poly.entity_id
_entity_poly.type
_entity_poly.pdbx_seq_one_letter_code
_entity_poly.pdbx_strand_id
1 'polypeptide(L)'
;MAALAIAFSLSPSHAAQHRLPSGYKWGRCLLVVHGETRISGKCSYQIEQGGDFNIQGPKQVFAGIDYPDTHSGAGEMSKDYWAVVYKDGDSWAGYSSADIEATHGEERWEELRREGACYVGKDVKVCLGVDRLKAIAGLNSGRSNW
;
A
#
# COMPACT_ATOMS: atom_id res chain seq x y z
N MET A 1 -42.02 27.43 39.86
CA MET A 1 -40.70 27.70 39.25
C MET A 1 -40.36 26.54 38.33
N ALA A 2 -40.30 26.76 37.02
CA ALA A 2 -39.96 25.73 36.04
C ALA A 2 -38.51 25.96 35.59
N ALA A 3 -37.61 25.03 35.91
CA ALA A 3 -36.23 25.07 35.45
C ALA A 3 -36.15 24.38 34.09
N LEU A 4 -35.94 25.16 33.02
CA LEU A 4 -35.61 24.62 31.70
C LEU A 4 -34.17 24.09 31.73
N ALA A 5 -34.01 22.78 31.59
CA ALA A 5 -32.71 22.17 31.36
C ALA A 5 -32.31 22.38 29.89
N ILE A 6 -31.29 23.21 29.67
CA ILE A 6 -30.68 23.41 28.35
C ILE A 6 -29.77 22.19 28.09
N ALA A 7 -30.22 21.28 27.23
CA ALA A 7 -29.39 20.18 26.76
C ALA A 7 -28.40 20.71 25.71
N PHE A 8 -27.15 20.94 26.11
CA PHE A 8 -26.07 21.21 25.18
C PHE A 8 -25.73 19.93 24.41
N SER A 9 -26.16 19.87 23.14
CA SER A 9 -25.76 18.83 22.21
C SER A 9 -24.30 19.05 21.82
N LEU A 10 -23.38 18.36 22.48
CA LEU A 10 -21.98 18.30 22.05
C LEU A 10 -21.95 17.57 20.70
N SER A 11 -21.78 18.32 19.61
CA SER A 11 -21.49 17.75 18.30
C SER A 11 -20.21 16.90 18.43
N PRO A 12 -20.19 15.66 17.91
CA PRO A 12 -18.97 14.87 17.95
C PRO A 12 -17.91 15.63 17.16
N SER A 13 -16.79 15.90 17.84
CA SER A 13 -15.59 16.47 17.24
C SER A 13 -15.31 15.79 15.91
N HIS A 14 -15.06 16.60 14.87
CA HIS A 14 -14.52 16.16 13.60
C HIS A 14 -13.16 15.51 13.87
N ALA A 15 -13.14 14.24 14.27
CA ALA A 15 -11.94 13.44 14.20
C ALA A 15 -11.48 13.53 12.75
N ALA A 16 -10.29 14.07 12.52
CA ALA A 16 -9.68 14.14 11.21
C ALA A 16 -9.79 12.75 10.59
N GLN A 17 -10.68 12.63 9.59
CA GLN A 17 -10.97 11.35 8.99
C GLN A 17 -9.69 10.98 8.22
N HIS A 18 -8.98 9.95 8.68
CA HIS A 18 -7.78 9.43 8.02
C HIS A 18 -8.11 9.17 6.54
N ARG A 19 -7.73 10.12 5.68
CA ARG A 19 -7.94 10.05 4.23
C ARG A 19 -6.62 9.69 3.61
N LEU A 20 -6.64 8.68 2.74
CA LEU A 20 -5.48 8.38 1.92
C LEU A 20 -5.11 9.60 1.06
N PRO A 21 -3.82 9.80 0.75
CA PRO A 21 -3.42 10.83 -0.20
C PRO A 21 -4.14 10.68 -1.55
N SER A 22 -4.20 11.76 -2.32
CA SER A 22 -4.79 11.72 -3.66
C SER A 22 -4.12 10.64 -4.53
N GLY A 23 -4.91 9.89 -5.28
CA GLY A 23 -4.43 8.78 -6.12
C GLY A 23 -4.29 7.44 -5.40
N TYR A 24 -4.26 7.43 -4.07
CA TYR A 24 -4.22 6.18 -3.29
C TYR A 24 -5.62 5.60 -3.06
N LYS A 25 -5.68 4.27 -3.03
CA LYS A 25 -6.87 3.49 -2.76
C LYS A 25 -6.56 2.38 -1.75
N TRP A 26 -7.58 1.95 -1.01
CA TRP A 26 -7.48 0.74 -0.20
C TRP A 26 -7.69 -0.50 -1.08
N GLY A 27 -6.90 -1.54 -0.84
CA GLY A 27 -7.00 -2.80 -1.57
C GLY A 27 -6.50 -3.99 -0.77
N ARG A 28 -6.22 -5.08 -1.48
CA ARG A 28 -5.54 -6.26 -0.93
C ARG A 28 -4.25 -6.54 -1.68
N CYS A 29 -3.14 -6.66 -0.98
CA CYS A 29 -1.82 -6.86 -1.56
C CYS A 29 -1.14 -8.10 -1.00
N LEU A 30 -0.15 -8.59 -1.75
CA LEU A 30 0.84 -9.55 -1.30
C LEU A 30 2.23 -9.01 -1.68
N LEU A 31 3.16 -9.03 -0.73
CA LEU A 31 4.59 -8.84 -0.98
C LEU A 31 5.33 -10.03 -0.36
N VAL A 32 6.01 -10.81 -1.20
CA VAL A 32 6.94 -11.86 -0.78
C VAL A 32 8.30 -11.54 -1.34
N VAL A 33 9.33 -11.51 -0.49
CA VAL A 33 10.73 -11.24 -0.87
C VAL A 33 11.60 -12.29 -0.20
N HIS A 34 12.47 -12.97 -0.94
CA HIS A 34 13.32 -14.07 -0.44
C HIS A 34 12.53 -15.15 0.32
N GLY A 35 11.28 -15.41 -0.09
CA GLY A 35 10.35 -16.35 0.57
C GLY A 35 9.65 -15.80 1.83
N GLU A 36 10.03 -14.64 2.32
CA GLU A 36 9.40 -13.97 3.46
C GLU A 36 8.15 -13.19 3.02
N THR A 37 7.01 -13.43 3.66
CA THR A 37 5.80 -12.62 3.44
C THR A 37 5.87 -11.33 4.25
N ARG A 38 6.19 -10.22 3.57
CA ARG A 38 6.31 -8.88 4.15
C ARG A 38 4.96 -8.15 4.24
N ILE A 39 4.11 -8.27 3.22
CA ILE A 39 2.75 -7.69 3.20
C ILE A 39 1.75 -8.79 2.84
N SER A 40 0.65 -8.90 3.57
CA SER A 40 -0.45 -9.81 3.22
C SER A 40 -1.80 -9.29 3.71
N GLY A 41 -2.71 -8.96 2.79
CA GLY A 41 -4.05 -8.49 3.13
C GLY A 41 -4.22 -7.00 2.85
N LYS A 42 -4.89 -6.27 3.75
CA LYS A 42 -5.22 -4.86 3.54
C LYS A 42 -3.95 -4.04 3.28
N CYS A 43 -3.96 -3.22 2.24
CA CYS A 43 -2.88 -2.32 1.88
C CYS A 43 -3.48 -1.04 1.28
N SER A 44 -2.72 0.07 1.32
CA SER A 44 -2.95 1.17 0.40
C SER A 44 -2.12 0.96 -0.87
N TYR A 45 -2.61 1.44 -2.00
CA TYR A 45 -1.89 1.36 -3.26
C TYR A 45 -2.25 2.53 -4.17
N GLN A 46 -1.36 2.83 -5.10
CA GLN A 46 -1.60 3.79 -6.18
C GLN A 46 -1.11 3.15 -7.48
N ILE A 47 -1.89 3.34 -8.56
CA ILE A 47 -1.50 2.94 -9.92
C ILE A 47 -1.28 4.23 -10.70
N GLU A 48 -0.09 4.39 -11.25
CA GLU A 48 0.30 5.52 -12.07
C GLU A 48 0.01 5.27 -13.55
N GLN A 49 0.16 6.33 -14.34
CA GLN A 49 0.00 6.26 -15.78
C GLN A 49 1.09 5.37 -16.39
N GLY A 50 0.70 4.37 -17.18
CA GLY A 50 1.63 3.36 -17.71
C GLY A 50 1.54 2.00 -16.99
N GLY A 51 0.82 1.93 -15.86
CA GLY A 51 0.59 0.69 -15.13
C GLY A 51 1.62 0.41 -14.03
N ASP A 52 2.56 1.33 -13.83
CA ASP A 52 3.40 1.40 -12.65
C ASP A 52 2.52 1.50 -11.41
N PHE A 53 2.94 0.90 -10.32
CA PHE A 53 2.17 0.95 -9.08
C PHE A 53 3.06 0.80 -7.87
N ASN A 54 2.58 1.33 -6.75
CA ASN A 54 3.17 1.09 -5.45
C ASN A 54 2.12 0.50 -4.49
N ILE A 55 2.58 -0.38 -3.61
CA ILE A 55 1.80 -0.97 -2.54
C ILE A 55 2.43 -0.64 -1.20
N GLN A 56 1.58 -0.45 -0.21
CA GLN A 56 1.96 0.00 1.11
C GLN A 56 1.17 -0.79 2.15
N GLY A 57 1.89 -1.36 3.12
CA GLY A 57 1.26 -2.04 4.24
C GLY A 57 0.32 -1.10 5.01
N PRO A 58 -0.65 -1.66 5.76
CA PRO A 58 -1.73 -0.88 6.37
C PRO A 58 -1.25 0.12 7.43
N LYS A 59 0.00 0.03 7.89
CA LYS A 59 0.62 0.94 8.87
C LYS A 59 1.72 1.82 8.27
N GLN A 60 1.83 1.91 6.94
CA GLN A 60 2.74 2.85 6.30
C GLN A 60 2.42 4.30 6.67
N VAL A 61 3.41 5.18 6.63
CA VAL A 61 3.26 6.61 6.97
C VAL A 61 2.28 7.31 6.01
N PHE A 62 2.09 6.80 4.78
CA PHE A 62 1.04 7.24 3.87
C PHE A 62 -0.33 6.55 4.08
N ALA A 63 -0.55 5.85 5.21
CA ALA A 63 -1.84 5.29 5.63
C ALA A 63 -2.84 6.35 6.15
N GLY A 64 -2.78 7.55 5.58
CA GLY A 64 -3.74 8.63 5.81
C GLY A 64 -3.44 9.53 7.01
N ILE A 65 -2.18 9.93 7.19
CA ILE A 65 -1.84 11.11 8.00
C ILE A 65 -1.57 12.26 7.03
N ASP A 66 -2.37 13.32 7.14
CA ASP A 66 -2.17 14.59 6.44
C ASP A 66 -0.80 15.15 6.82
N TYR A 67 0.15 15.17 5.88
CA TYR A 67 1.30 16.06 5.99
C TYR A 67 0.94 17.41 5.38
N PRO A 68 1.10 18.52 6.12
CA PRO A 68 0.93 19.87 5.56
C PRO A 68 2.01 20.22 4.52
N ASP A 69 3.10 19.44 4.46
CA ASP A 69 4.21 19.63 3.52
C ASP A 69 4.62 18.31 2.85
N THR A 70 4.53 18.30 1.53
CA THR A 70 4.88 17.16 0.65
C THR A 70 6.39 16.87 0.60
N HIS A 71 7.23 17.74 1.16
CA HIS A 71 8.69 17.61 1.15
C HIS A 71 9.25 17.09 2.49
N SER A 72 8.41 16.94 3.52
CA SER A 72 8.78 16.47 4.86
C SER A 72 8.76 14.93 5.01
N GLY A 73 9.16 14.21 3.95
CA GLY A 73 9.10 12.74 3.86
C GLY A 73 10.11 11.97 4.73
N ALA A 74 10.92 12.66 5.53
CA ALA A 74 12.05 12.07 6.26
C ALA A 74 11.85 11.96 7.80
N GLY A 75 10.73 12.47 8.34
CA GLY A 75 10.56 12.64 9.80
C GLY A 75 9.85 11.50 10.52
N GLU A 76 8.99 10.73 9.83
CA GLU A 76 8.29 9.60 10.44
C GLU A 76 8.73 8.27 9.84
N MET A 77 9.12 7.37 10.73
CA MET A 77 9.52 6.02 10.37
C MET A 77 8.30 5.19 9.99
N SER A 78 8.40 4.54 8.84
CA SER A 78 7.47 3.49 8.41
C SER A 78 7.29 2.44 9.52
N LYS A 79 6.05 1.94 9.69
CA LYS A 79 5.72 0.83 10.61
C LYS A 79 5.30 -0.44 9.86
N ASP A 80 5.58 -0.49 8.56
CA ASP A 80 5.22 -1.61 7.71
C ASP A 80 6.23 -1.76 6.55
N TYR A 81 5.95 -2.64 5.60
CA TYR A 81 6.69 -2.69 4.34
C TYR A 81 5.97 -1.91 3.22
N TRP A 82 6.72 -1.54 2.18
CA TRP A 82 6.19 -0.98 0.94
C TRP A 82 7.00 -1.49 -0.26
N ALA A 83 6.39 -1.50 -1.44
CA ALA A 83 7.07 -1.87 -2.68
C ALA A 83 6.56 -1.06 -3.87
N VAL A 84 7.43 -0.85 -4.85
CA VAL A 84 7.16 -0.19 -6.13
C VAL A 84 7.46 -1.18 -7.25
N VAL A 85 6.59 -1.21 -8.25
CA VAL A 85 6.80 -1.92 -9.51
C VAL A 85 6.60 -0.93 -10.65
N TYR A 86 7.56 -0.87 -11.57
CA TYR A 86 7.57 0.10 -12.65
C TYR A 86 8.06 -0.53 -13.95
N LYS A 87 7.67 0.07 -15.07
CA LYS A 87 8.11 -0.33 -16.40
C LYS A 87 9.57 0.12 -16.62
N ASP A 88 10.44 -0.81 -17.01
CA ASP A 88 11.82 -0.51 -17.39
C ASP A 88 12.09 -1.04 -18.81
N GLY A 89 12.00 -0.13 -19.78
CA GLY A 89 11.99 -0.47 -21.21
C GLY A 89 10.87 -1.46 -21.55
N ASP A 90 11.24 -2.60 -22.13
CA ASP A 90 10.31 -3.69 -22.45
C ASP A 90 10.02 -4.59 -21.24
N SER A 91 10.78 -4.46 -20.15
CA SER A 91 10.68 -5.27 -18.93
C SER A 91 9.88 -4.57 -17.83
N TRP A 92 9.74 -5.23 -16.68
CA TRP A 92 9.27 -4.61 -15.45
C TRP A 92 10.35 -4.77 -14.38
N ALA A 93 10.47 -3.79 -13.51
CA ALA A 93 11.40 -3.80 -12.40
C ALA A 93 10.68 -3.36 -11.12
N GLY A 94 11.33 -3.48 -9.99
CA GLY A 94 10.77 -3.01 -8.73
C GLY A 94 11.80 -2.84 -7.64
N TYR A 95 11.34 -2.23 -6.55
CA TYR A 95 12.12 -2.10 -5.33
C TYR A 95 11.21 -2.04 -4.10
N SER A 96 11.75 -2.34 -2.94
CA SER A 96 11.06 -2.21 -1.65
C SER A 96 11.97 -1.71 -0.54
N SER A 97 11.37 -1.37 0.59
CA SER A 97 12.10 -1.32 1.85
C SER A 97 12.72 -2.69 2.18
N ALA A 98 13.96 -2.69 2.67
CA ALA A 98 14.65 -3.91 3.10
C ALA A 98 14.15 -4.37 4.47
N ASP A 99 13.84 -3.41 5.35
CA ASP A 99 13.22 -3.60 6.66
C ASP A 99 12.06 -2.59 6.86
N ILE A 100 11.42 -2.62 8.02
CA ILE A 100 10.27 -1.77 8.34
C ILE A 100 10.67 -0.31 8.58
N GLU A 101 11.86 -0.07 9.13
CA GLU A 101 12.36 1.25 9.49
C GLU A 101 13.00 1.97 8.30
N ALA A 102 13.37 1.23 7.25
CA ALA A 102 13.93 1.77 6.02
C ALA A 102 12.98 2.77 5.33
N THR A 103 13.47 4.01 5.22
CA THR A 103 12.81 5.10 4.48
C THR A 103 13.16 5.10 2.99
N HIS A 104 14.16 4.31 2.58
CA HIS A 104 14.62 4.19 1.19
C HIS A 104 14.45 2.77 0.64
N GLY A 105 14.35 2.68 -0.69
CA GLY A 105 14.22 1.43 -1.44
C GLY A 105 15.58 0.79 -1.71
N GLU A 106 16.05 -0.04 -0.79
CA GLU A 106 17.37 -0.70 -0.87
C GLU A 106 17.29 -2.09 -1.51
N GLU A 107 16.14 -2.75 -1.41
CA GLU A 107 15.90 -4.05 -2.04
C GLU A 107 15.41 -3.83 -3.48
N ARG A 108 16.13 -4.36 -4.49
CA ARG A 108 15.85 -4.12 -5.92
C ARG A 108 15.69 -5.42 -6.70
N TRP A 109 14.82 -5.39 -7.70
CA TRP A 109 14.55 -6.52 -8.57
C TRP A 109 14.39 -6.08 -10.01
N GLU A 110 14.94 -6.88 -10.91
CA GLU A 110 14.88 -6.69 -12.36
C GLU A 110 14.06 -7.83 -12.98
N GLU A 111 13.65 -7.64 -14.24
CA GLU A 111 13.03 -8.68 -15.08
C GLU A 111 11.74 -9.31 -14.49
N LEU A 112 10.91 -8.52 -13.82
CA LEU A 112 9.62 -8.97 -13.31
C LEU A 112 8.69 -9.35 -14.47
N ARG A 113 8.03 -10.51 -14.33
CA ARG A 113 7.02 -10.97 -15.29
C ARG A 113 5.64 -10.81 -14.70
N ARG A 114 4.71 -10.33 -15.51
CA ARG A 114 3.31 -10.19 -15.10
C ARG A 114 2.60 -11.55 -15.18
N GLU A 115 2.15 -12.02 -14.04
CA GLU A 115 1.38 -13.26 -13.87
C GLU A 115 0.04 -12.92 -13.21
N GLY A 116 -0.98 -12.65 -14.04
CA GLY A 116 -2.30 -12.24 -13.57
C GLY A 116 -2.27 -10.90 -12.83
N ALA A 117 -2.53 -10.94 -11.53
CA ALA A 117 -2.52 -9.79 -10.63
C ALA A 117 -1.16 -9.58 -9.94
N CYS A 118 -0.15 -10.38 -10.30
CA CYS A 118 1.16 -10.38 -9.68
C CYS A 118 2.26 -10.03 -10.69
N TYR A 119 3.35 -9.51 -10.15
CA TYR A 119 4.64 -9.35 -10.80
C TYR A 119 5.63 -10.24 -10.07
N VAL A 120 6.23 -11.18 -10.80
CA VAL A 120 7.03 -12.28 -10.26
C VAL A 120 8.42 -12.19 -10.86
N GLY A 121 9.42 -12.11 -9.98
CA GLY A 121 10.84 -12.22 -10.32
C GLY A 121 11.45 -13.47 -9.71
N LYS A 122 12.78 -13.57 -9.73
CA LYS A 122 13.53 -14.71 -9.18
C LYS A 122 13.19 -14.96 -7.70
N ASP A 123 13.30 -13.92 -6.88
CA ASP A 123 13.16 -13.99 -5.42
C ASP A 123 12.07 -13.05 -4.88
N VAL A 124 11.16 -12.60 -5.75
CA VAL A 124 10.11 -11.63 -5.39
C VAL A 124 8.77 -11.95 -6.03
N LYS A 125 7.69 -11.67 -5.29
CA LYS A 125 6.33 -11.64 -5.77
C LYS A 125 5.57 -10.45 -5.20
N VAL A 126 5.12 -9.56 -6.07
CA VAL A 126 4.31 -8.38 -5.73
C VAL A 126 2.93 -8.51 -6.37
N CYS A 127 1.86 -8.51 -5.60
CA CYS A 127 0.50 -8.64 -6.12
C CYS A 127 -0.42 -7.54 -5.64
N LEU A 128 -1.35 -7.13 -6.51
CA LEU A 128 -2.37 -6.13 -6.22
C LEU A 128 -3.78 -6.66 -6.54
N GLY A 129 -4.71 -6.53 -5.59
CA GLY A 129 -6.10 -6.97 -5.74
C GLY A 129 -6.34 -8.47 -5.47
N VAL A 130 -5.52 -9.11 -4.63
CA VAL A 130 -5.52 -10.58 -4.48
C VAL A 130 -6.10 -11.10 -3.15
N ASP A 131 -6.79 -12.25 -3.23
CA ASP A 131 -7.07 -13.08 -2.05
C ASP A 131 -5.79 -13.82 -1.61
N ARG A 132 -5.46 -13.74 -0.31
CA ARG A 132 -4.24 -14.33 0.29
C ARG A 132 -3.94 -15.76 -0.18
N LEU A 133 -4.94 -16.63 -0.20
CA LEU A 133 -4.78 -18.04 -0.59
C LEU A 133 -4.48 -18.21 -2.09
N LYS A 134 -5.12 -17.42 -2.95
CA LYS A 134 -4.91 -17.49 -4.41
C LYS A 134 -3.55 -16.94 -4.81
N ALA A 135 -3.10 -15.88 -4.15
CA ALA A 135 -1.81 -15.26 -4.42
C ALA A 135 -0.63 -16.18 -4.08
N ILE A 136 -0.69 -16.88 -2.94
CA ILE A 136 0.33 -17.86 -2.54
C ILE A 136 0.32 -19.05 -3.52
N ALA A 137 -0.86 -19.55 -3.91
CA ALA A 137 -1.00 -20.67 -4.83
C ALA A 137 -0.72 -20.35 -6.31
N GLY A 138 -0.41 -19.08 -6.66
CA GLY A 138 -0.21 -18.67 -8.05
C GLY A 138 -1.48 -18.73 -8.92
N LEU A 139 -2.67 -18.71 -8.30
CA LEU A 139 -3.95 -18.79 -9.00
C LEU A 139 -4.39 -17.40 -9.45
N ASN A 140 -4.69 -17.27 -10.74
CA ASN A 140 -5.18 -16.01 -11.34
C ASN A 140 -6.49 -15.55 -10.68
N SER A 141 -6.55 -14.28 -10.30
CA SER A 141 -7.80 -13.62 -9.89
C SER A 141 -8.69 -13.45 -11.13
N GLY A 142 -9.60 -14.39 -11.35
CA GLY A 142 -10.71 -14.19 -12.27
C GLY A 142 -11.52 -12.98 -11.84
N ARG A 143 -11.38 -11.87 -12.60
CA ARG A 143 -12.27 -10.71 -12.69
C ARG A 143 -12.89 -10.25 -11.35
N SER A 144 -12.11 -9.54 -10.54
CA SER A 144 -12.69 -8.55 -9.60
C SER A 144 -12.92 -7.27 -10.39
N ASN A 145 -14.19 -6.92 -10.61
CA ASN A 145 -14.55 -5.57 -11.02
C ASN A 145 -14.11 -4.63 -9.88
N TRP A 146 -13.20 -3.72 -10.20
CA TRP A 146 -12.85 -2.59 -9.35
C TRP A 146 -14.08 -1.72 -9.08
#